data_AF-A0A0T6B9N1-F1
#
_entry.id   AF-A0A0T6B9N1-F1
#
_cell.length_a   1.000
_cell.length_b   1.000
_cell.length_c   1.000
_cell.angle_alpha   90.00
_cell.angle_beta   90.00
_cell.angle_gamma   90.00
#
_symmetry.space_group_name_H-M   'P 1'
#
loop_
_entity.id
_entity.type
_entity.pdbx_description
1 polymer ?
#
loop_
_entity_poly.entity_id
_entity_poly.type
_entity_poly.pdbx_seq_one_letter_code
_entity_poly.pdbx_strand_id
1 'polypeptide(L)'
;MLNCWEAEPLTRPTFQSLSDRIGSMLGEPVTKFYIDLNDPYLVMNKERIQGGQNDYLQMVSPPDFETLSSPNRPRPTLNTTRYDYIPKPSRPLFGSSKP
;
A
#
# COMPACT_ATOMS: atom_id res chain seq x y z
N MET A 1 -16.50 -14.60 -0.53
CA MET A 1 -15.27 -14.44 -1.33
C MET A 1 -15.54 -13.97 -2.75
N LEU A 2 -16.58 -14.46 -3.44
CA LEU A 2 -16.91 -14.03 -4.81
C LEU A 2 -17.04 -12.51 -4.97
N ASN A 3 -17.63 -11.81 -3.99
CA ASN A 3 -17.77 -10.34 -4.03
C ASN A 3 -16.42 -9.59 -4.06
N CYS A 4 -15.33 -10.19 -3.59
CA CYS A 4 -14.00 -9.58 -3.68
C CYS A 4 -13.41 -9.64 -5.10
N TRP A 5 -14.02 -10.46 -5.97
CA TRP A 5 -13.56 -10.72 -7.34
C TRP A 5 -14.56 -10.22 -8.39
N GLU A 6 -15.40 -9.25 -8.03
CA GLU A 6 -16.26 -8.58 -9.01
C GLU A 6 -15.40 -7.97 -10.12
N ALA A 7 -15.90 -8.08 -11.36
CA ALA A 7 -15.23 -7.57 -12.54
C ALA A 7 -15.01 -6.06 -12.43
N GLU A 8 -16.04 -5.34 -11.99
CA GLU A 8 -16.00 -3.91 -11.71
C GLU A 8 -15.28 -3.64 -10.37
N PRO A 9 -14.16 -2.89 -10.34
CA PRO A 9 -13.42 -2.64 -9.11
C PRO A 9 -14.23 -1.91 -8.03
N LEU A 10 -15.10 -0.98 -8.44
CA LEU A 10 -15.88 -0.15 -7.53
C LEU A 10 -17.04 -0.89 -6.86
N THR A 11 -17.40 -2.09 -7.34
CA THR A 11 -18.45 -2.91 -6.71
C THR A 11 -17.89 -3.89 -5.68
N ARG A 12 -16.56 -4.00 -5.58
CA ARG A 12 -15.90 -4.84 -4.57
C ARG A 12 -16.12 -4.23 -3.18
N PRO A 13 -16.32 -5.06 -2.14
CA PRO A 13 -16.51 -4.57 -0.79
C PRO A 13 -15.23 -3.93 -0.26
N THR A 14 -15.39 -2.91 0.58
CA THR A 14 -14.28 -2.32 1.32
C THR A 14 -13.76 -3.29 2.38
N PHE A 15 -12.52 -3.10 2.84
CA PHE A 15 -11.98 -3.89 3.95
C PHE A 15 -12.85 -3.80 5.20
N GLN A 16 -13.41 -2.62 5.50
CA GLN A 16 -14.35 -2.43 6.61
C GLN A 16 -15.60 -3.30 6.46
N SER A 17 -16.21 -3.30 5.27
CA SER A 17 -17.39 -4.14 4.99
C SER A 17 -17.08 -5.63 5.17
N LEU A 18 -15.88 -6.07 4.75
CA LEU A 18 -15.43 -7.45 4.93
C LEU A 18 -15.19 -7.79 6.40
N SER A 19 -14.51 -6.93 7.16
CA SER A 19 -14.23 -7.16 8.59
C SER A 19 -15.51 -7.24 9.40
N ASP A 20 -16.49 -6.37 9.13
CA ASP A 20 -17.76 -6.36 9.83
C ASP A 20 -18.57 -7.62 9.53
N ARG A 21 -18.63 -8.02 8.26
CA ARG A 21 -19.35 -9.21 7.84
C ARG A 21 -18.72 -10.48 8.43
N ILE A 22 -17.40 -10.62 8.34
CA ILE A 22 -16.69 -11.78 8.92
C ILE A 22 -16.83 -11.78 10.44
N GLY A 23 -16.68 -10.63 11.10
CA GLY A 23 -16.84 -10.50 12.55
C GLY A 23 -18.24 -10.92 13.02
N SER A 24 -19.29 -10.52 12.28
CA SER A 24 -20.66 -10.95 12.59
C SER A 24 -20.87 -12.47 12.50
N MET A 25 -20.13 -13.15 11.62
CA MET A 25 -20.19 -14.61 11.48
C MET A 25 -19.46 -15.34 12.63
N LEU A 26 -18.44 -14.71 13.22
CA LEU A 26 -17.64 -15.26 14.31
C LEU A 26 -18.20 -14.94 15.71
N GLY A 27 -18.98 -13.86 15.82
CA GLY A 27 -19.45 -13.32 17.08
C GLY A 27 -18.44 -12.40 17.76
N GLU A 28 -18.93 -11.52 18.63
CA GLU A 28 -18.16 -10.45 19.28
C GLU A 28 -16.92 -10.94 20.07
N PRO A 29 -17.00 -11.96 20.96
CA PRO A 29 -15.83 -12.33 21.78
C PRO A 29 -14.69 -12.88 20.93
N VAL A 30 -15.00 -13.67 19.89
CA VAL A 30 -14.01 -14.25 18.98
C VAL A 30 -13.40 -13.17 18.09
N THR A 31 -14.26 -12.29 17.55
CA THR A 31 -13.82 -11.15 16.73
C THR A 31 -12.86 -10.25 17.50
N LYS A 32 -13.24 -9.87 18.73
CA LYS A 32 -12.41 -9.05 19.60
C LYS A 32 -11.06 -9.70 19.88
N PHE A 33 -11.05 -10.98 20.24
CA PHE A 33 -9.82 -11.73 20.46
C PHE A 33 -8.85 -11.64 19.27
N TYR A 34 -9.32 -11.83 18.05
CA TYR A 34 -8.48 -11.74 16.86
C TYR A 34 -8.00 -10.33 16.55
N ILE A 35 -8.82 -9.30 16.82
CA ILE A 35 -8.42 -7.90 16.66
C ILE A 35 -7.29 -7.56 17.64
N ASP A 36 -7.44 -7.93 18.91
CA ASP A 36 -6.50 -7.62 19.98
C ASP A 36 -5.11 -8.27 19.73
N LEU A 37 -5.04 -9.39 18.99
CA LEU A 37 -3.76 -10.01 18.60
C LEU A 37 -2.88 -9.12 17.70
N ASN A 38 -3.45 -8.12 17.03
CA ASN A 38 -2.70 -7.20 16.16
C ASN A 38 -2.03 -6.04 16.94
N ASP A 39 -2.45 -5.78 18.18
CA ASP A 39 -2.00 -4.62 18.96
C ASP A 39 -0.47 -4.52 19.12
N PRO A 40 0.27 -5.60 19.41
CA PRO A 40 1.74 -5.54 19.50
C PRO A 40 2.41 -5.08 18.21
N TYR A 41 1.85 -5.44 17.06
CA TYR A 41 2.38 -5.04 15.75
C TYR A 41 2.07 -3.58 15.44
N LEU A 42 0.93 -3.06 15.90
CA LEU A 42 0.63 -1.63 15.78
C LEU A 42 1.63 -0.78 16.56
N VAL A 43 2.02 -1.22 17.76
CA VAL A 43 3.06 -0.56 18.56
C VAL A 43 4.42 -0.64 17.86
N MET A 44 4.85 -1.85 17.48
CA MET A 44 6.14 -2.07 16.82
C MET A 44 6.26 -1.31 15.50
N ASN A 45 5.20 -1.25 14.69
CA ASN A 45 5.19 -0.51 13.43
C ASN A 45 5.33 1.00 13.69
N LYS A 46 4.66 1.54 14.71
CA LYS A 46 4.77 2.96 15.08
C LYS A 46 6.18 3.29 15.56
N GLU A 47 6.76 2.47 16.45
CA GLU A 47 8.12 2.64 16.96
C GLU A 47 9.15 2.58 15.83
N ARG A 48 8.99 1.62 14.90
CA ARG A 48 9.87 1.46 13.74
C ARG A 48 9.89 2.72 12.85
N ILE A 49 8.72 3.29 12.59
CA ILE A 49 8.58 4.53 11.80
C ILE A 49 9.17 5.72 12.56
N GLN A 50 8.89 5.84 13.86
CA GLN A 50 9.46 6.89 14.71
C GLN A 50 10.99 6.80 14.82
N GLY A 51 11.54 5.58 14.77
CA GLY A 51 12.98 5.30 14.72
C GLY A 51 13.66 5.65 13.39
N GLY A 52 12.95 6.29 12.46
CA GLY A 52 13.51 6.76 11.19
C GLY A 52 13.61 5.69 10.09
N GLN A 53 12.98 4.52 10.28
CA GLN A 53 12.87 3.55 9.18
C GLN A 53 11.82 4.00 8.17
N ASN A 54 12.04 3.67 6.90
CA ASN A 54 11.18 4.09 5.80
C ASN A 54 9.78 3.46 5.90
N ASP A 55 8.75 4.30 5.82
CA ASP A 55 7.37 3.86 5.59
C ASP A 55 7.11 3.74 4.08
N TYR A 56 7.30 2.55 3.54
CA TYR A 56 7.09 2.26 2.12
C TYR A 56 5.65 2.50 1.66
N LEU A 57 4.66 2.42 2.56
CA LEU A 57 3.26 2.68 2.21
C LEU A 57 2.98 4.18 2.07
N GLN A 58 3.66 5.03 2.84
CA GLN A 58 3.60 6.48 2.64
C GLN A 58 4.40 6.95 1.42
N MET A 59 5.36 6.17 0.96
CA MET A 59 6.14 6.47 -0.25
C MET A 59 5.38 6.17 -1.54
N VAL A 60 4.32 5.36 -1.49
CA VAL A 60 3.44 5.15 -2.64
C VAL A 60 2.34 6.20 -2.64
N SER A 61 1.98 6.67 -3.83
CA SER A 61 0.80 7.52 -3.98
C SER A 61 -0.43 6.75 -3.49
N PRO A 62 -1.36 7.38 -2.75
CA PRO A 62 -2.61 6.74 -2.39
C PRO A 62 -3.28 6.19 -3.65
N PRO A 63 -3.94 5.03 -3.56
CA PRO A 63 -4.73 4.51 -4.65
C PRO A 63 -5.99 5.37 -4.76
N ASP A 64 -5.84 6.61 -5.24
CA ASP A 64 -6.94 7.31 -5.84
C ASP A 64 -7.28 6.47 -7.07
N PHE A 65 -8.40 5.74 -6.95
CA PHE A 65 -8.93 4.86 -7.99
C PHE A 65 -9.20 5.61 -9.31
N GLU A 66 -8.96 6.92 -9.37
CA GLU A 66 -8.75 7.75 -10.57
C GLU A 66 -7.73 7.15 -11.56
N THR A 67 -6.78 6.36 -11.07
CA THR A 67 -5.93 5.52 -11.93
C THR A 67 -6.53 4.13 -12.12
N LEU A 68 -7.78 4.05 -12.59
CA LEU A 68 -8.22 2.90 -13.37
C LEU A 68 -7.13 2.67 -14.40
N SER A 69 -6.42 1.55 -14.28
CA SER A 69 -5.31 1.23 -15.16
C SER A 69 -5.86 1.25 -16.58
N SER A 70 -5.58 2.32 -17.32
CA SER A 70 -5.92 2.40 -18.73
C SER A 70 -5.34 1.15 -19.39
N PRO A 71 -6.11 0.37 -20.18
CA PRO A 71 -5.61 -0.85 -20.81
C PRO A 71 -4.45 -0.62 -21.79
N ASN A 72 -4.05 0.65 -21.97
CA ASN A 72 -3.17 1.09 -23.05
C ASN A 72 -1.84 1.67 -22.54
N ARG A 73 -1.29 1.13 -21.45
CA ARG A 73 0.14 1.34 -21.17
C ARG A 73 0.92 0.31 -21.99
N PRO A 74 1.66 0.71 -23.05
CA PRO A 74 2.48 -0.24 -23.79
C PRO A 74 3.48 -0.87 -22.82
N ARG A 75 3.38 -2.19 -22.69
CA ARG A 75 4.35 -3.01 -21.98
C ARG A 75 5.72 -2.71 -22.60
N PRO A 76 6.74 -2.28 -21.85
CA PRO A 76 8.08 -2.21 -22.40
C PRO A 76 8.48 -3.66 -22.69
N THR A 77 8.42 -4.05 -23.96
CA THR A 77 9.03 -5.28 -24.41
C THR A 77 10.52 -5.13 -24.11
N LEU A 78 11.07 -6.04 -23.31
CA LEU A 78 12.50 -6.19 -23.15
C LEU A 78 13.09 -6.60 -24.51
N ASN A 79 13.36 -5.62 -25.37
CA ASN A 79 14.34 -5.75 -26.42
C ASN A 79 15.62 -5.06 -25.93
N THR A 80 16.58 -5.91 -25.59
CA THR A 80 17.98 -5.57 -25.38
C THR A 80 18.50 -4.78 -26.58
N THR A 81 18.69 -3.48 -26.41
CA THR A 81 19.88 -2.69 -26.82
C THR A 81 19.52 -1.21 -26.72
N ARG A 82 20.46 -0.44 -26.15
CA ARG A 82 20.51 1.01 -26.01
C ARG A 82 19.95 1.56 -24.68
N TYR A 83 20.86 1.64 -23.70
CA TYR A 83 20.73 2.52 -22.55
C TYR A 83 20.65 3.98 -23.02
N ASP A 84 19.45 4.55 -23.10
CA ASP A 84 19.29 6.00 -23.05
C ASP A 84 19.00 6.38 -21.60
N TYR A 85 20.06 6.79 -20.93
CA TYR A 85 20.07 7.33 -19.58
C TYR A 85 19.23 8.61 -19.58
N ILE A 86 17.97 8.55 -19.13
CA ILE A 86 17.22 9.77 -18.81
C ILE A 86 17.79 10.29 -17.49
N PRO A 87 18.51 11.43 -17.45
CA PRO A 87 19.03 11.95 -16.21
C PRO A 87 17.82 12.41 -15.39
N LYS A 88 17.61 11.78 -14.22
CA LYS A 88 16.73 12.38 -13.22
C LYS A 88 17.33 13.73 -12.86
N PRO A 89 16.54 14.82 -12.77
CA PRO A 89 17.07 16.09 -12.31
C PRO A 89 17.69 15.88 -10.93
N SER A 90 18.97 16.21 -10.82
CA SER A 90 19.77 16.12 -9.61
C SER A 90 19.04 16.89 -8.52
N ARG A 91 18.45 16.17 -7.55
CA ARG A 91 17.98 16.79 -6.31
C ARG A 91 19.24 17.38 -5.64
N PRO A 92 19.28 18.67 -5.27
CA PRO A 92 20.45 19.22 -4.63
C PRO A 92 20.74 18.41 -3.37
N LEU A 93 21.96 17.87 -3.32
CA LEU A 93 22.53 17.23 -2.15
C LEU A 93 22.66 18.32 -1.09
N PHE A 94 21.69 18.42 -0.18
CA PHE A 94 21.95 19.08 1.09
C PHE A 94 22.91 18.18 1.87
N GLY A 95 24.20 18.44 1.68
CA GLY A 95 25.28 17.84 2.42
C GLY A 95 26.34 18.88 2.67
N SER A 96 26.29 19.51 3.85
CA SER A 96 27.50 19.85 4.63
C SER A 96 27.09 20.35 6.00
N SER A 97 27.42 19.55 7.00
CA SER A 97 27.46 19.89 8.42
C SER A 97 28.44 21.04 8.72
N LYS A 98 27.97 22.02 9.52
CA LYS A 98 28.63 22.77 10.64
C LYS A 98 29.97 23.51 10.40
N PRO A 99 30.27 24.60 11.14
CA PRO A 99 30.26 24.72 12.63
C PRO A 99 28.95 25.22 13.23
#